data_AF-A0A1W9HMI5-F1
#
_entry.id   AF-A0A1W9HMI5-F1
#
_cell.length_a   1.000
_cell.length_b   1.000
_cell.length_c   1.000
_cell.angle_alpha   90.00
_cell.angle_beta   90.00
_cell.angle_gamma   90.00
#
_symmetry.space_group_name_H-M   'P 1'
#
loop_
_entity.id
_entity.type
_entity.pdbx_description
1 polymer ?
#
loop_
_entity_poly.entity_id
_entity_poly.type
_entity_poly.pdbx_seq_one_letter_code
_entity_poly.pdbx_strand_id
1 'polypeptide(L)'
;MKRLVFFLVFYSLVAGFVTANESKKRMLANRGKWQSYIKKNMSSVFCHDGGYFRSCFPIDLSECKTSVIKTSQDCFSSMKFPDKIDLDRHGIYFGSKVGYCVGQKLESDLQNRKSRDSKCVDPRKWL
;
A
#
# COMPACT_ATOMS: atom_id res chain seq x y z
N MET A 1 -12.14 51.98 39.63
CA MET A 1 -12.70 50.62 39.48
C MET A 1 -12.78 50.18 38.00
N LYS A 2 -11.66 50.16 37.26
CA LYS A 2 -11.62 49.75 35.84
C LYS A 2 -10.40 48.91 35.45
N ARG A 3 -9.55 48.51 36.42
CA ARG A 3 -8.31 47.76 36.18
C ARG A 3 -8.32 46.31 36.70
N LEU A 4 -9.35 45.89 37.43
CA LEU A 4 -9.43 44.52 37.99
C LEU A 4 -10.16 43.51 37.10
N VAL A 5 -10.94 43.95 36.11
CA VAL A 5 -11.76 43.05 35.28
C VAL A 5 -10.94 42.40 34.16
N PHE A 6 -9.83 43.01 33.73
CA PHE A 6 -9.00 42.48 32.65
C PHE A 6 -8.15 41.26 33.04
N PHE A 7 -7.82 41.08 34.32
CA PHE A 7 -7.02 39.94 34.77
C PHE A 7 -7.82 38.62 34.86
N LEU A 8 -9.14 38.69 35.04
CA LEU A 8 -9.98 37.49 35.13
C LEU A 8 -10.41 36.91 33.77
N VAL A 9 -10.39 37.72 32.70
CA VAL A 9 -10.71 37.21 31.35
C VAL A 9 -9.52 36.48 30.72
N PHE A 10 -8.29 36.84 31.11
CA PHE A 10 -7.08 36.17 30.60
C PHE A 10 -6.78 34.83 31.28
N TYR A 11 -7.20 34.61 32.53
CA TYR A 11 -6.96 33.34 33.21
C TYR A 11 -7.84 32.19 32.68
N SER A 12 -8.99 32.50 32.09
CA SER A 12 -9.92 31.52 31.49
C SER A 12 -9.47 31.02 30.11
N LEU A 13 -8.53 31.69 29.45
CA LEU A 13 -8.05 31.32 28.11
C LEU A 13 -6.85 30.35 28.13
N VAL A 14 -6.18 30.18 29.27
CA VAL A 14 -4.97 29.34 29.37
C VAL A 14 -5.28 27.91 29.88
N ALA A 15 -6.46 27.66 30.44
CA ALA A 15 -6.83 26.35 30.99
C ALA A 15 -7.56 25.40 30.00
N GLY A 16 -7.84 25.86 28.77
CA GLY A 16 -8.68 25.13 27.81
C GLY A 16 -7.95 24.14 26.88
N PHE A 17 -6.63 24.23 26.74
CA PHE A 17 -5.85 23.26 25.95
C PHE A 17 -5.37 22.11 26.83
N VAL A 18 -6.31 21.43 27.48
CA VAL A 18 -6.06 20.04 27.93
C VAL A 18 -5.94 19.22 26.65
N THR A 19 -4.70 18.87 26.32
CA THR A 19 -4.35 18.02 25.19
C THR A 19 -5.17 16.73 25.25
N ALA A 20 -6.13 16.58 24.34
CA ALA A 20 -6.74 15.29 24.05
C ALA A 20 -5.62 14.40 23.50
N ASN A 21 -5.00 13.62 24.39
CA ASN A 21 -4.04 12.61 24.01
C ASN A 21 -4.85 11.45 23.41
N GLU A 22 -5.21 11.56 22.13
CA GLU A 22 -5.87 10.48 21.42
C GLU A 22 -4.87 9.32 21.28
N SER A 23 -4.99 8.33 22.15
CA SER A 23 -4.30 7.06 21.98
C SER A 23 -4.81 6.42 20.69
N LYS A 24 -4.06 6.58 19.59
CA LYS A 24 -4.40 5.95 18.31
C LYS A 24 -4.51 4.44 18.54
N LYS A 25 -5.75 3.92 18.50
CA LYS A 25 -6.00 2.50 18.74
C LYS A 25 -5.37 1.69 17.61
N ARG A 26 -4.37 0.86 17.94
CA ARG A 26 -3.69 0.01 16.95
C ARG A 26 -4.71 -0.89 16.24
N MET A 27 -4.78 -0.78 14.93
CA MET A 27 -5.60 -1.65 14.11
C MET A 27 -4.81 -2.92 13.78
N LEU A 28 -5.20 -4.03 14.40
CA LEU A 28 -4.59 -5.34 14.17
C LEU A 28 -5.48 -6.18 13.26
N ALA A 29 -4.93 -6.65 12.14
CA ALA A 29 -5.60 -7.58 11.23
C ALA A 29 -5.04 -9.00 11.42
N ASN A 30 -5.90 -10.01 11.30
CA ASN A 30 -5.43 -11.39 11.17
C ASN A 30 -4.63 -11.53 9.85
N ARG A 31 -3.49 -12.23 9.91
CA ARG A 31 -2.60 -12.45 8.75
C ARG A 31 -3.35 -12.92 7.50
N GLY A 32 -4.19 -13.95 7.60
CA GLY A 32 -4.91 -14.52 6.45
C GLY A 32 -5.92 -13.54 5.85
N LYS A 33 -6.62 -12.76 6.69
CA LYS A 33 -7.52 -11.71 6.22
C LYS A 33 -6.76 -10.58 5.50
N TRP A 34 -5.62 -10.15 6.07
CA TRP A 34 -4.78 -9.12 5.45
C TRP A 34 -4.19 -9.59 4.11
N GLN A 35 -3.64 -10.81 4.04
CA GLN A 35 -3.10 -11.38 2.80
C GLN A 35 -4.19 -11.50 1.73
N SER A 36 -5.40 -11.95 2.10
CA SER A 36 -6.53 -12.04 1.18
C SER A 36 -6.93 -10.67 0.63
N TYR A 37 -6.95 -9.65 1.49
CA TYR A 37 -7.21 -8.27 1.09
C TYR A 37 -6.13 -7.75 0.11
N ILE A 38 -4.85 -7.93 0.42
CA ILE A 38 -3.75 -7.52 -0.46
C ILE A 38 -3.84 -8.23 -1.80
N LYS A 39 -4.02 -9.56 -1.82
CA LYS A 39 -4.15 -10.35 -3.06
C LYS A 39 -5.25 -9.83 -3.97
N LYS A 40 -6.42 -9.50 -3.39
CA LYS A 40 -7.56 -8.93 -4.13
C LYS A 40 -7.22 -7.57 -4.75
N ASN A 41 -6.58 -6.68 -3.98
CA ASN A 41 -6.26 -5.33 -4.44
C ASN A 41 -5.09 -5.30 -5.42
N MET A 42 -4.10 -6.19 -5.26
CA MET A 42 -2.97 -6.31 -6.17
C MET A 42 -3.40 -6.51 -7.61
N SER A 43 -4.37 -7.39 -7.87
CA SER A 43 -4.90 -7.56 -9.22
C SER A 43 -5.42 -6.26 -9.84
N SER A 44 -6.06 -5.39 -9.05
CA SER A 44 -6.51 -4.08 -9.54
C SER A 44 -5.34 -3.13 -9.81
N VAL A 45 -4.29 -3.16 -8.99
CA VAL A 45 -3.12 -2.28 -9.13
C VAL A 45 -2.24 -2.70 -10.32
N PHE A 46 -2.05 -4.00 -10.53
CA PHE A 46 -1.17 -4.51 -11.58
C PHE A 46 -1.88 -4.60 -12.93
N CYS A 47 -3.18 -4.90 -12.95
CA CYS A 47 -3.92 -5.21 -14.16
C CYS A 47 -4.93 -4.14 -14.58
N HIS A 48 -4.83 -2.92 -14.04
CA HIS A 48 -5.67 -1.84 -14.56
C HIS A 48 -5.36 -1.57 -16.03
N ASP A 49 -6.38 -1.11 -16.76
CA ASP A 49 -6.21 -0.80 -18.17
C ASP A 49 -5.22 0.35 -18.37
N GLY A 50 -4.37 0.23 -19.40
CA GLY A 50 -3.26 1.16 -19.65
C GLY A 50 -2.09 1.08 -18.64
N GLY A 51 -2.19 0.32 -17.56
CA GLY A 51 -1.11 0.14 -16.58
C GLY A 51 0.12 -0.57 -17.16
N TYR A 52 1.27 -0.43 -16.51
CA TYR A 52 2.56 -0.95 -17.02
C TYR A 52 2.47 -2.40 -17.53
N PHE A 53 1.93 -3.32 -16.74
CA PHE A 53 1.87 -4.73 -17.13
C PHE A 53 0.93 -5.01 -18.31
N ARG A 54 -0.15 -4.24 -18.43
CA ARG A 54 -1.13 -4.34 -19.53
C ARG A 54 -0.71 -3.57 -20.79
N SER A 55 0.16 -2.58 -20.63
CA SER A 55 0.69 -1.73 -21.71
C SER A 55 1.99 -2.24 -22.30
N CYS A 56 2.82 -2.93 -21.50
CA CYS A 56 4.17 -3.32 -21.87
C CYS A 56 4.36 -4.80 -22.08
N PHE A 57 3.37 -5.61 -21.73
CA PHE A 57 3.34 -7.03 -22.05
C PHE A 57 2.03 -7.35 -22.77
N PRO A 58 2.05 -8.16 -23.83
CA PRO A 58 0.87 -8.53 -24.59
C PRO A 58 0.08 -9.60 -23.83
N ILE A 59 -0.46 -9.24 -22.67
CA ILE A 59 -1.28 -10.08 -21.80
C ILE A 59 -2.69 -9.50 -21.68
N ASP A 60 -3.71 -10.35 -21.71
CA ASP A 60 -5.08 -9.91 -21.49
C ASP A 60 -5.37 -9.65 -19.98
N LEU A 61 -6.56 -9.13 -19.66
CA LEU A 61 -6.95 -8.85 -18.26
C LEU A 61 -7.04 -10.13 -17.43
N SER A 62 -7.51 -11.22 -18.03
CA SER A 62 -7.69 -12.52 -17.38
C SER A 62 -6.34 -13.15 -17.06
N GLU A 63 -5.43 -13.15 -18.04
CA GLU A 63 -4.06 -13.62 -17.92
C GLU A 63 -3.32 -12.80 -16.85
N CYS A 64 -3.42 -11.47 -16.90
CA CYS A 64 -2.79 -10.61 -15.90
C CYS A 64 -3.28 -10.94 -14.48
N LYS A 65 -4.61 -11.03 -14.27
CA LYS A 65 -5.17 -11.33 -12.94
C LYS A 65 -4.71 -12.69 -12.43
N THR A 66 -4.72 -13.70 -13.30
CA THR A 66 -4.29 -15.06 -12.98
C THR A 66 -2.82 -15.09 -12.56
N SER A 67 -1.95 -14.45 -13.34
CA SER A 67 -0.52 -14.34 -13.05
C SER A 67 -0.28 -13.59 -11.75
N VAL A 68 -0.90 -12.42 -11.54
CA VAL A 68 -0.78 -11.65 -10.30
C VAL A 68 -1.22 -12.46 -9.08
N ILE A 69 -2.34 -13.18 -9.15
CA ILE A 69 -2.85 -14.00 -8.03
C ILE A 69 -1.86 -15.12 -7.68
N LYS A 70 -1.37 -15.84 -8.71
CA LYS A 70 -0.40 -16.92 -8.54
C LYS A 70 0.91 -16.39 -7.94
N THR A 71 1.48 -15.36 -8.56
CA THR A 71 2.73 -14.75 -8.10
C THR A 71 2.60 -14.14 -6.70
N SER A 72 1.44 -13.56 -6.35
CA SER A 72 1.17 -13.08 -4.99
C SER A 72 1.22 -14.21 -3.97
N GLN A 73 0.63 -15.37 -4.29
CA GLN A 73 0.65 -16.55 -3.43
C GLN A 73 2.09 -17.03 -3.18
N ASP A 74 2.92 -17.04 -4.22
CA ASP A 74 4.34 -17.41 -4.12
C ASP A 74 5.12 -16.39 -3.26
N CYS A 75 4.87 -15.09 -3.45
CA CYS A 75 5.49 -14.02 -2.67
C CYS A 75 5.07 -14.04 -1.19
N PHE A 76 3.84 -14.42 -0.87
CA PHE A 76 3.45 -14.63 0.53
C PHE A 76 4.15 -15.85 1.14
N SER A 77 4.29 -16.93 0.37
CA SER A 77 4.93 -18.16 0.87
C SER A 77 6.43 -17.99 1.14
N SER A 78 7.10 -17.05 0.46
CA SER A 78 8.54 -16.78 0.64
C SER A 78 8.88 -15.85 1.81
N MET A 79 7.88 -15.29 2.50
CA MET A 79 8.07 -14.29 3.55
C MET A 79 7.55 -14.76 4.91
N LYS A 80 8.21 -14.31 5.98
CA LYS A 80 7.75 -14.53 7.35
C LYS A 80 6.88 -13.36 7.81
N PHE A 81 5.65 -13.66 8.23
CA PHE A 81 4.68 -12.68 8.73
C PHE A 81 4.32 -12.97 10.18
N PRO A 82 4.11 -11.94 11.01
CA PRO A 82 3.50 -12.12 12.32
C PRO A 82 2.04 -12.62 12.15
N ASP A 83 1.51 -13.29 13.17
CA ASP A 83 0.13 -13.80 13.14
C ASP A 83 -0.92 -12.68 13.09
N LYS A 84 -0.57 -11.52 13.65
CA LYS A 84 -1.33 -10.27 13.56
C LYS A 84 -0.52 -9.20 12.86
N ILE A 85 -1.12 -8.58 11.87
CA ILE A 85 -0.56 -7.46 11.12
C ILE A 85 -1.05 -6.17 11.77
N ASP A 86 -0.12 -5.39 12.32
CA ASP A 86 -0.40 -4.00 12.71
C ASP A 86 -0.49 -3.17 11.43
N LEU A 87 -1.68 -2.67 11.09
CA LEU A 87 -1.88 -2.01 9.80
C LEU A 87 -1.06 -0.73 9.65
N ASP A 88 -0.80 -0.01 10.75
CA ASP A 88 -0.05 1.23 10.73
C ASP A 88 1.45 0.98 10.49
N ARG A 89 2.01 -0.06 11.12
CA ARG A 89 3.44 -0.36 11.03
C ARG A 89 3.78 -1.43 10.00
N HIS A 90 3.08 -2.55 10.07
CA HIS A 90 3.34 -3.75 9.28
C HIS A 90 2.61 -3.70 7.94
N GLY A 91 1.43 -3.08 7.87
CA GLY A 91 0.60 -3.04 6.66
C GLY A 91 1.34 -2.44 5.46
N ILE A 92 1.89 -1.25 5.62
CA ILE A 92 2.68 -0.58 4.58
C ILE A 92 3.95 -1.37 4.28
N TYR A 93 4.74 -1.71 5.31
CA TYR A 93 6.01 -2.40 5.14
C TYR A 93 5.87 -3.71 4.35
N PHE A 94 5.00 -4.62 4.81
CA PHE A 94 4.79 -5.89 4.13
C PHE A 94 4.04 -5.72 2.81
N GLY A 95 3.11 -4.77 2.70
CA GLY A 95 2.44 -4.46 1.44
C GLY A 95 3.43 -4.07 0.35
N SER A 96 4.38 -3.18 0.66
CA SER A 96 5.44 -2.78 -0.25
C SER A 96 6.37 -3.95 -0.61
N LYS A 97 6.75 -4.79 0.37
CA LYS A 97 7.60 -5.96 0.11
C LYS A 97 6.93 -6.97 -0.82
N VAL A 98 5.66 -7.28 -0.60
CA VAL A 98 4.91 -8.19 -1.46
C VAL A 98 4.71 -7.56 -2.84
N GLY A 99 4.38 -6.25 -2.92
CA GLY A 99 4.26 -5.52 -4.18
C GLY A 99 5.52 -5.59 -5.04
N TYR A 100 6.66 -5.30 -4.44
CA TYR A 100 7.96 -5.40 -5.09
C TYR A 100 8.24 -6.82 -5.60
N CYS A 101 8.04 -7.85 -4.75
CA CYS A 101 8.22 -9.24 -5.12
C CYS A 101 7.35 -9.64 -6.32
N VAL A 102 6.07 -9.27 -6.30
CA VAL A 102 5.12 -9.58 -7.38
C VAL A 102 5.54 -8.90 -8.68
N GLY A 103 5.88 -7.61 -8.64
CA GLY A 103 6.30 -6.88 -9.82
C GLY A 103 7.56 -7.45 -10.46
N GLN A 104 8.58 -7.76 -9.66
CA GLN A 104 9.82 -8.35 -10.17
C GLN A 104 9.61 -9.72 -10.80
N LYS A 105 8.86 -10.59 -10.13
CA LYS A 105 8.58 -11.93 -10.66
C LYS A 105 7.77 -11.86 -11.95
N LEU A 106 6.71 -11.05 -11.99
CA LEU A 106 5.91 -10.89 -13.22
C LEU A 106 6.74 -10.34 -14.38
N GLU A 107 7.57 -9.32 -14.12
CA GLU A 107 8.45 -8.78 -15.17
C GLU A 107 9.46 -9.83 -15.65
N SER A 108 10.08 -10.57 -14.72
CA SER A 108 10.99 -11.66 -15.08
C SER A 108 10.30 -12.75 -15.90
N ASP A 109 9.11 -13.19 -15.49
CA ASP A 109 8.36 -14.26 -16.15
C ASP A 109 7.89 -13.83 -17.56
N LEU A 110 7.61 -12.54 -17.74
CA LEU A 110 7.11 -11.97 -18.99
C LEU A 110 8.19 -11.27 -19.83
N GLN A 111 9.45 -11.23 -19.38
CA GLN A 111 10.52 -10.43 -19.97
C GLN A 111 10.68 -10.66 -21.48
N ASN A 112 10.55 -11.91 -21.93
CA ASN A 112 10.68 -12.27 -23.35
C ASN A 112 9.53 -11.76 -24.22
N ARG A 113 8.43 -11.32 -23.62
CA ARG A 113 7.23 -10.77 -24.28
C ARG A 113 7.16 -9.24 -24.16
N LYS A 114 8.12 -8.60 -23.49
CA LYS A 114 8.10 -7.16 -23.23
C LYS A 114 8.16 -6.36 -24.54
N SER A 115 7.25 -5.39 -24.70
CA SER A 115 7.27 -4.45 -25.81
C SER A 115 8.58 -3.65 -25.81
N ARG A 116 9.10 -3.37 -27.02
CA ARG A 116 10.28 -2.53 -27.22
C ARG A 116 9.94 -1.04 -27.28
N ASP A 117 8.68 -0.67 -27.07
CA ASP A 117 8.27 0.73 -27.03
C ASP A 117 9.05 1.50 -25.98
N SER A 118 9.36 2.77 -26.27
CA SER A 118 10.14 3.59 -25.35
C SER A 118 9.52 3.71 -23.95
N LYS A 119 8.18 3.68 -23.85
CA LYS A 119 7.46 3.66 -22.56
C LYS A 119 7.70 2.37 -21.74
N CYS A 120 8.17 1.30 -22.36
CA CYS A 120 8.36 -0.01 -21.74
C CYS A 120 9.83 -0.30 -21.43
N VAL A 121 10.75 0.24 -22.22
CA VAL A 121 12.19 0.02 -22.05
C VAL A 121 12.90 1.12 -21.26
N ASP A 122 12.31 2.32 -21.15
CA ASP A 122 12.87 3.43 -20.39
C ASP A 122 12.13 3.63 -19.07
N PRO A 123 12.72 3.25 -17.92
CA PRO A 123 12.11 3.42 -16.60
C PRO A 123 11.74 4.86 -16.26
N ARG A 124 12.38 5.85 -16.91
CA ARG A 124 12.08 7.27 -16.71
C ARG A 124 10.72 7.68 -17.27
N LYS A 125 10.08 6.81 -18.07
CA LYS A 125 8.77 7.03 -18.71
C LYS A 125 7.63 6.25 -18.05
N TRP A 126 7.86 5.66 -16.88
CA TRP A 126 6.85 4.86 -16.16
C TRP A 126 6.00 5.70 -15.18
N LEU A 127 6.22 7.01 -15.14
CA LEU A 127 5.53 7.99 -14.31
C LEU A 127 4.88 9.07 -15.18
#